data_AF-L9X5D3-F1
#
_entry.id   AF-L9X5D3-F1
#
_cell.length_a   1.000
_cell.length_b   1.000
_cell.length_c   1.000
_cell.angle_alpha   90.00
_cell.angle_beta   90.00
_cell.angle_gamma   90.00
#
_symmetry.space_group_name_H-M   'P 1'
#
loop_
_entity.id
_entity.type
_entity.pdbx_description
1 polymer ?
#
loop_
_entity_poly.entity_id
_entity_poly.type
_entity_poly.pdbx_seq_one_letter_code
_entity_poly.pdbx_strand_id
1 'polypeptide(L)' 'MDLPTDRLLIMIIVATGFAVVGGGWAASLVHAEATGTEEILLRVGIGAVFFAILVGFWLAFRRVDRQRDAQPNE' A
#
# COMPACT_ATOMS: atom_id res chain seq x y z
N MET A 1 -12.52 -4.64 20.98
CA MET A 1 -11.49 -4.91 19.97
C MET A 1 -12.24 -5.59 18.85
N ASP A 2 -13.10 -4.82 18.19
CA ASP A 2 -14.12 -5.34 17.28
C ASP A 2 -14.07 -4.47 16.03
N LEU A 3 -12.94 -4.52 15.32
CA LEU A 3 -12.95 -4.10 13.94
C LEU A 3 -13.75 -5.15 13.17
N PRO A 4 -14.80 -4.78 12.42
CA PRO A 4 -15.56 -5.74 11.63
C PRO A 4 -14.60 -6.49 10.72
N THR A 5 -14.53 -7.81 10.89
CA THR A 5 -13.61 -8.70 10.14
C THR A 5 -13.65 -8.40 8.64
N ASP A 6 -14.84 -8.08 8.11
CA ASP A 6 -15.09 -7.70 6.72
C ASP A 6 -14.27 -6.48 6.27
N ARG A 7 -14.13 -5.48 7.14
CA ARG A 7 -13.42 -4.23 6.84
C ARG A 7 -11.92 -4.43 6.80
N LEU A 8 -11.42 -5.31 7.68
CA LEU A 8 -10.02 -5.72 7.72
C LEU A 8 -9.68 -6.59 6.50
N LEU A 9 -10.59 -7.48 6.09
CA LEU A 9 -10.47 -8.29 4.87
C LEU A 9 -10.41 -7.43 3.60
N ILE A 10 -11.32 -6.45 3.46
CA ILE A 10 -11.31 -5.53 2.32
C ILE A 10 -10.01 -4.70 2.29
N MET A 11 -9.55 -4.22 3.43
CA MET A 11 -8.29 -3.47 3.52
C MET A 11 -7.10 -4.33 3.08
N ILE A 12 -7.05 -5.59 3.51
CA ILE A 12 -6.02 -6.54 3.08
C ILE A 12 -6.10 -6.77 1.57
N ILE A 13 -7.28 -7.07 1.03
CA ILE A 13 -7.46 -7.36 -0.41
C ILE A 13 -7.03 -6.16 -1.26
N VAL A 14 -7.47 -4.95 -0.91
CA VAL A 14 -7.11 -3.72 -1.65
C VAL A 14 -5.62 -3.45 -1.55
N ALA A 15 -5.04 -3.58 -0.34
CA ALA A 15 -3.60 -3.39 -0.13
C ALA A 15 -2.78 -4.42 -0.91
N THR A 16 -3.18 -5.69 -0.92
CA THR A 16 -2.50 -6.75 -1.67
C THR A 16 -2.65 -6.57 -3.18
N GLY A 17 -3.83 -6.19 -3.67
CA GLY A 17 -4.04 -5.90 -5.09
C GLY A 17 -3.17 -4.75 -5.59
N PHE A 18 -3.12 -3.64 -4.85
CA PHE A 18 -2.23 -2.53 -5.18
C PHE A 18 -0.75 -2.89 -5.02
N ALA A 19 -0.42 -3.71 -4.02
CA ALA A 19 0.94 -4.20 -3.81
C ALA A 19 1.45 -5.01 -5.01
N VAL A 20 0.63 -5.92 -5.53
CA VAL A 20 0.97 -6.79 -6.66
C VAL A 20 1.04 -6.00 -7.96
N VAL A 21 0.05 -5.14 -8.23
CA VAL A 21 0.00 -4.35 -9.48
C VAL A 21 1.11 -3.30 -9.49
N GLY A 22 1.24 -2.51 -8.42
CA GLY A 22 2.26 -1.46 -8.33
C GLY A 22 3.67 -2.01 -8.17
N GLY A 23 3.86 -3.04 -7.33
CA GLY A 23 5.15 -3.68 -7.12
C GLY A 23 5.63 -4.46 -8.35
N GLY A 24 4.72 -5.18 -9.03
CA GLY A 24 5.02 -5.91 -10.25
C GLY A 24 5.36 -4.98 -11.43
N TRP A 25 4.58 -3.91 -11.61
CA TRP A 25 4.84 -2.91 -12.65
C TRP A 25 6.17 -2.18 -12.41
N ALA A 26 6.42 -1.69 -11.18
CA ALA A 26 7.65 -0.97 -10.86
C ALA A 26 8.89 -1.87 -10.93
N ALA A 27 8.80 -3.13 -10.48
CA ALA A 27 9.91 -4.08 -10.60
C ALA A 27 10.24 -4.41 -12.07
N SER A 28 9.22 -4.51 -12.94
CA SER A 28 9.43 -4.77 -14.36
C SER A 28 10.10 -3.61 -15.11
N LEU A 29 9.83 -2.37 -14.70
CA LEU A 29 10.44 -1.18 -15.30
C LEU A 29 11.92 -1.04 -14.92
N VAL A 30 12.29 -1.35 -13.68
CA VAL A 30 13.71 -1.32 -13.24
C VAL A 30 14.56 -2.29 -14.03
N HIS A 31 14.03 -3.49 -14.27
CA HIS A 31 14.76 -4.54 -14.98
C HIS A 31 14.94 -4.23 -16.48
N ALA A 32 14.10 -3.35 -17.04
CA ALA A 32 14.15 -2.98 -18.45
C ALA A 32 15.20 -1.91 -18.77
N GLU A 33 15.61 -1.08 -17.80
CA GLU A 33 16.34 0.16 -18.09
C GLU A 33 17.78 0.23 -17.54
N ALA A 34 18.15 -0.55 -16.51
CA ALA A 34 19.45 -0.41 -15.86
C ALA A 34 20.20 -1.73 -15.68
N THR A 35 21.34 -1.90 -16.38
CA THR A 35 22.30 -2.99 -16.14
C THR A 35 23.50 -2.44 -15.35
N GLY A 36 23.48 -2.49 -14.01
CA GLY A 36 24.59 -2.03 -13.17
C GLY A 36 24.24 -1.73 -11.71
N THR A 37 25.18 -1.15 -10.95
CA THR A 37 24.97 -0.72 -9.54
C THR A 37 23.84 0.31 -9.37
N GLU A 38 23.49 1.02 -10.43
CA GLU A 38 22.32 1.92 -10.50
C GLU A 38 20.99 1.17 -10.35
N GLU A 39 20.93 -0.11 -10.74
CA GLU A 39 19.76 -0.98 -10.58
C GLU A 39 19.41 -1.16 -9.09
N ILE A 40 20.42 -1.28 -8.22
CA ILE A 40 20.21 -1.46 -6.77
C ILE A 40 19.62 -0.20 -6.17
N LEU A 41 20.13 0.97 -6.54
CA LEU A 41 19.62 2.25 -6.04
C LEU A 41 18.17 2.49 -6.47
N LEU A 42 17.86 2.21 -7.74
CA LEU A 42 16.49 2.28 -8.28
C LEU A 42 15.55 1.30 -7.57
N ARG A 43 16.00 0.08 -7.33
CA ARG A 43 15.21 -0.96 -6.66
C ARG A 43 14.91 -0.60 -5.20
N VAL A 44 15.90 -0.04 -4.49
CA VAL A 44 15.71 0.48 -3.12
C VAL A 44 14.79 1.70 -3.12
N GLY A 45 14.94 2.61 -4.08
CA GLY A 45 14.07 3.78 -4.23
C GLY A 45 12.61 3.40 -4.46
N ILE A 46 12.36 2.42 -5.34
CA ILE A 46 11.00 1.89 -5.57
C ILE A 46 10.48 1.17 -4.34
N GLY A 47 11.32 0.39 -3.64
CA GLY A 47 10.95 -0.23 -2.37
C GLY A 47 10.51 0.81 -1.32
N ALA A 48 11.22 1.93 -1.23
CA ALA A 48 10.89 3.02 -0.32
C ALA A 48 9.57 3.72 -0.70
N VAL A 49 9.36 4.03 -1.98
CA VAL A 49 8.10 4.61 -2.48
C VAL A 49 6.93 3.66 -2.23
N PHE A 50 7.11 2.38 -2.51
CA PHE A 50 6.12 1.35 -2.25
C PHE A 50 5.74 1.28 -0.77
N PHE A 51 6.73 1.30 0.11
CA PHE A 51 6.50 1.32 1.55
C PHE A 51 5.76 2.59 2.01
N ALA A 52 6.11 3.75 1.44
CA ALA A 52 5.41 5.01 1.72
C ALA A 52 3.94 4.97 1.30
N ILE A 53 3.62 4.36 0.15
CA ILE A 53 2.23 4.15 -0.30
C ILE A 53 1.47 3.27 0.69
N LEU A 54 2.06 2.16 1.14
CA LEU A 54 1.48 1.27 2.16
C LEU A 54 1.16 2.02 3.46
N VAL A 55 2.10 2.82 3.97
CA VAL A 55 1.90 3.64 5.17
C VAL A 55 0.81 4.69 4.95
N GLY A 56 0.77 5.32 3.77
CA GLY A 56 -0.26 6.28 3.39
C GLY A 56 -1.65 5.66 3.40
N PHE A 57 -1.80 4.48 2.81
CA PHE A 57 -3.05 3.71 2.84
C PHE A 57 -3.46 3.34 4.26
N TRP A 58 -2.53 2.86 5.08
CA TRP A 58 -2.78 2.54 6.49
C TRP A 58 -3.32 3.75 7.26
N LEU A 59 -2.72 4.93 7.07
CA LEU A 59 -3.16 6.18 7.70
C LEU A 59 -4.52 6.64 7.19
N ALA A 60 -4.77 6.55 5.88
CA ALA A 60 -6.04 6.90 5.27
C ALA A 60 -7.18 6.01 5.80
N PHE A 61 -6.96 4.69 5.82
CA PHE A 61 -7.93 3.74 6.37
C PHE A 61 -8.20 4.00 7.85
N ARG A 62 -7.18 4.22 8.68
CA ARG A 62 -7.37 4.58 10.10
C ARG A 62 -8.23 5.83 10.28
N ARG A 63 -8.10 6.84 9.40
CA ARG A 63 -8.93 8.05 9.47
C ARG A 63 -10.38 7.77 9.13
N VAL A 64 -10.63 6.99 8.07
CA VAL A 64 -11.98 6.62 7.64
C VAL A 64 -12.67 5.69 8.65
N ASP A 65 -11.89 4.87 9.36
CA ASP A 65 -12.37 4.07 10.48
C ASP A 65 -12.86 4.97 11.63
N ARG A 66 -11.98 5.87 12.09
CA ARG A 66 -12.27 6.82 13.18
C ARG A 66 -13.44 7.78 12.89
N GLN A 67 -13.67 8.16 11.63
CA GLN A 67 -14.79 9.04 11.27
C GLN A 67 -16.15 8.33 11.28
N ARG A 68 -16.18 7.02 10.98
CA ARG A 68 -17.43 6.24 11.02
C ARG A 68 -17.89 5.98 12.45
N ASP A 69 -16.97 5.71 13.37
CA ASP A 69 -17.29 5.51 14.79
C ASP A 69 -17.80 6.79 15.48
N ALA A 70 -17.54 7.95 14.86
CA ALA A 70 -17.96 9.26 15.35
C ALA A 70 -19.35 9.69 14.86
N GLN A 71 -20.02 8.90 14.02
CA GLN A 71 -21.43 9.11 13.68
C GLN A 71 -22.29 8.10 14.47
N PRO A 72 -22.79 8.48 15.65
CA PRO A 72 -23.82 7.71 16.32
C PRO A 72 -25.11 7.83 15.50
N ASN A 73 -25.65 6.67 15.16
CA ASN A 73 -26.90 6.45 14.45
C ASN A 73 -27.98 7.45 14.89
N GLU A 74 -28.45 8.30 13.96
CA GLU A 74 -29.80 8.87 14.03
C GLU A 74 -30.83 7.81 13.64
#